data_AF-A0A941WF10-F1
#
_entry.id   AF-A0A941WF10-F1
#
_cell.length_a   1.000
_cell.length_b   1.000
_cell.length_c   1.000
_cell.angle_alpha   90.00
_cell.angle_beta   90.00
_cell.angle_gamma   90.00
#
_symmetry.space_group_name_H-M   'P 1'
#
loop_
_entity.id
_entity.type
_entity.pdbx_description
1 polymer ?
#
loop_
_entity_poly.entity_id
_entity_poly.type
_entity_poly.pdbx_seq_one_letter_code
_entity_poly.pdbx_strand_id
1 'polypeptide(L)' 'RELKALELPGLWNGAMSDWNTVFVEVPIETFNPVKTVNDLLRSEHQ' A
#
# COMPACT_ATOMS: atom_id res chain seq x y z
N ARG A 1 1.53 31.54 10.76
CA ARG A 1 2.27 30.30 11.08
C ARG A 1 1.82 29.27 10.05
N GLU A 2 2.72 28.72 9.24
CA GLU A 2 2.35 27.68 8.27
C GLU A 2 1.72 26.49 9.02
N LEU A 3 0.53 26.09 8.58
CA LEU A 3 -0.14 24.90 9.08
C LEU A 3 0.64 23.68 8.60
N LYS A 4 1.42 23.06 9.48
CA LYS A 4 2.00 21.74 9.26
C LYS A 4 0.98 20.70 9.73
N ALA A 5 0.11 20.26 8.81
CA ALA A 5 -0.73 19.09 9.07
C ALA A 5 0.14 17.83 8.97
N LEU A 6 0.08 16.98 9.99
CA LEU A 6 0.67 15.64 9.98
C LEU A 6 -0.47 14.64 9.86
N GLU A 7 -0.43 13.80 8.84
CA GLU A 7 -1.38 12.70 8.75
C GLU A 7 -1.05 11.66 9.82
N LEU A 8 -2.08 11.22 10.56
CA LEU A 8 -1.94 10.07 11.44
C LEU A 8 -1.80 8.83 10.54
N PRO A 9 -0.83 7.93 10.82
CA PRO A 9 -0.67 6.73 10.02
C PRO A 9 -1.98 5.92 10.00
N GLY A 10 -2.45 5.59 8.80
CA GLY A 10 -3.72 4.90 8.61
C GLY A 10 -3.72 3.50 9.20
N LEU A 11 -4.62 3.23 10.15
CA LEU A 11 -4.85 1.92 10.75
C LEU A 11 -5.77 1.06 9.88
N TRP A 12 -5.39 0.79 8.62
CA TRP A 12 -6.20 -0.09 7.76
C TRP A 12 -6.24 -1.51 8.34
N ASN A 13 -5.10 -2.00 8.83
CA ASN A 13 -5.03 -3.32 9.47
C ASN A 13 -5.74 -3.37 10.82
N GLY A 14 -6.02 -2.23 11.44
CA GLY A 14 -6.72 -2.16 12.73
C GLY A 14 -8.16 -2.64 12.66
N ALA A 15 -8.83 -2.49 11.52
CA ALA A 15 -10.20 -2.97 11.32
C ALA A 15 -10.33 -4.50 11.27
N MET A 16 -9.20 -5.23 11.16
CA MET A 16 -9.16 -6.69 11.07
C MET A 16 -8.77 -7.35 12.41
N SER A 17 -8.74 -6.62 13.53
CA SER A 17 -8.22 -7.12 14.82
C SER A 17 -8.91 -8.39 15.34
N ASP A 18 -10.21 -8.54 15.07
CA ASP A 18 -11.03 -9.67 15.55
C ASP A 18 -11.30 -10.71 14.45
N TRP A 19 -10.58 -10.64 13.33
CA TRP A 19 -10.75 -11.56 12.19
C TRP A 19 -9.80 -12.75 12.29
N ASN A 20 -10.26 -13.93 11.87
CA ASN A 20 -9.38 -15.05 11.59
C ASN A 20 -8.50 -14.71 10.38
N THR A 21 -7.24 -14.35 10.63
CA THR A 21 -6.30 -13.91 9.59
C THR A 21 -5.44 -15.07 9.11
N VAL A 22 -5.33 -15.24 7.79
CA VAL A 22 -4.44 -16.21 7.15
C VAL A 22 -3.61 -15.47 6.10
N PHE A 23 -2.29 -15.65 6.15
CA PHE A 23 -1.39 -15.16 5.11
C PHE A 23 -1.27 -16.22 4.02
N VAL A 24 -1.45 -15.79 2.77
CA VAL A 24 -1.26 -16.63 1.59
C VAL A 24 -0.18 -15.99 0.72
N GLU A 25 0.77 -16.81 0.27
CA GLU A 25 1.76 -16.39 -0.71
C GLU A 25 1.11 -16.34 -2.08
N VAL A 26 1.40 -15.29 -2.83
CA VAL A 26 0.92 -15.09 -4.20
C VAL A 26 2.11 -14.83 -5.12
N PRO A 27 2.02 -15.19 -6.41
CA PRO A 27 3.05 -14.87 -7.37
C PRO A 27 3.32 -13.36 -7.46
N ILE A 28 4.57 -12.97 -7.69
CA ILE A 28 5.00 -11.56 -7.65
C ILE A 28 4.31 -10.70 -8.71
N GLU A 29 3.97 -11.29 -9.86
CA GLU A 29 3.28 -10.63 -10.96
C GLU A 29 1.88 -10.12 -10.57
N THR A 30 1.30 -10.64 -9.48
CA THR A 30 0.00 -10.19 -8.96
C THR A 30 0.09 -8.82 -8.28
N PHE A 31 1.30 -8.35 -7.94
CA PHE A 31 1.50 -7.12 -7.20
C PHE A 31 2.51 -6.20 -7.89
N ASN A 32 2.01 -5.18 -8.61
CA ASN A 32 2.81 -4.16 -9.29
C ASN A 32 2.58 -2.77 -8.67
N PRO A 33 3.26 -2.43 -7.56
CA PRO A 33 3.02 -1.17 -6.86
C PRO A 33 3.74 0.01 -7.53
N VAL A 34 3.07 1.16 -7.54
CA VAL A 34 3.65 2.46 -7.91
C VAL A 34 3.88 3.26 -6.63
N LYS A 35 5.14 3.52 -6.30
CA LYS A 35 5.56 4.28 -5.10
C LYS A 35 6.20 5.61 -5.47
N THR A 36 6.83 5.68 -6.63
CA THR A 36 7.43 6.87 -7.21
C THR A 36 6.90 7.09 -8.62
N VAL A 37 7.04 8.32 -9.14
CA VAL A 37 6.60 8.64 -10.52
C VAL A 37 7.29 7.74 -11.55
N ASN A 38 8.55 7.39 -11.33
CA ASN A 38 9.31 6.53 -12.25
C ASN A 38 8.78 5.08 -12.30
N ASP A 39 8.01 4.64 -11.31
CA ASP A 39 7.43 3.29 -11.35
C ASP A 39 6.39 3.16 -12.46
N LEU A 40 5.75 4.26 -12.88
CA LEU A 40 4.82 4.28 -14.02
C LEU A 40 5.50 4.03 -15.37
N LEU A 41 6.83 4.17 -15.45
CA LEU A 41 7.57 3.95 -16.70
C LEU A 41 7.89 2.47 -16.94
N ARG A 42 7.61 1.59 -15.98
CA ARG A 42 7.82 0.13 -16.12
C ARG A 42 6.85 -0.46 -17.14
N SER A 43 7.25 -1.55 -17.79
CA SER A 43 6.48 -2.23 -18.84
C SER A 43 5.10 -2.69 -18.37
N GLU A 44 4.96 -3.01 -17.09
CA GLU A 44 3.71 -3.48 -16.49
C GLU A 44 2.66 -2.36 -16.35
N HIS A 45 3.04 -1.10 -16.61
CA HIS A 45 2.21 0.10 -16.40
C HIS A 45 2.07 1.00 -17.65
N GLN A 46 2.56 0.56 -18.82
CA GLN A 46 2.31 1.21 -20.12
C GLN A 46 1.06 0.64 -20.80
#